data_AF-A0ABD0QXB9-F1
#
_entry.id   AF-A0ABD0QXB9-F1
#
_cell.length_a   1.000
_cell.length_b   1.000
_cell.length_c   1.000
_cell.angle_alpha   90.00
_cell.angle_beta   90.00
_cell.angle_gamma   90.00
#
_symmetry.space_group_name_H-M   'P 1'
#
loop_
_entity.id
_entity.type
_entity.pdbx_description
1 polymer ?
#
loop_
_entity_poly.entity_id
_entity_poly.type
_entity_poly.pdbx_seq_one_letter_code
_entity_poly.pdbx_strand_id
1 'polypeptide(L)'
;GVVCTLHEGDDFGKLALVNDAPRAASIVLREDNCHFLRVDKEDFNRILRDVEANTVRLKEHDQDVLVLQKSLRPSSHGNIPAHF
;
A
#
# COMPACT_ATOMS: atom_id res chain seq x y z
N GLY A 1 -16.92 4.16 -23.36
CA GLY A 1 -17.82 3.20 -22.72
C GLY A 1 -17.24 2.76 -21.39
N VAL A 2 -18.04 2.14 -20.52
CA VAL A 2 -17.55 1.55 -19.25
C VAL A 2 -16.75 0.29 -19.55
N VAL A 3 -15.54 0.17 -18.99
CA VAL A 3 -14.64 -0.98 -19.25
C VAL A 3 -14.89 -2.11 -18.24
N CYS A 4 -15.02 -1.78 -16.95
CA CYS A 4 -15.37 -2.72 -15.90
C CYS A 4 -16.05 -1.97 -14.73
N THR A 5 -16.58 -2.73 -13.77
CA THR A 5 -17.18 -2.21 -12.53
C THR A 5 -16.49 -2.84 -11.33
N LEU A 6 -16.10 -2.01 -10.38
CA LEU A 6 -15.51 -2.41 -9.10
C LEU A 6 -16.58 -2.39 -8.01
N HIS A 7 -16.42 -3.21 -6.98
CA HIS A 7 -17.33 -3.36 -5.85
C HIS A 7 -16.60 -3.16 -4.52
N GLU A 8 -17.35 -3.23 -3.41
CA GLU A 8 -16.79 -3.14 -2.06
C GLU A 8 -15.65 -4.16 -1.86
N GLY A 9 -14.53 -3.69 -1.33
CA GLY A 9 -13.31 -4.47 -1.13
C GLY A 9 -12.29 -4.38 -2.26
N ASP A 10 -12.69 -3.93 -3.45
CA ASP A 10 -11.77 -3.74 -4.57
C ASP A 10 -10.90 -2.47 -4.40
N ASP A 11 -9.64 -2.54 -4.86
CA ASP A 11 -8.73 -1.40 -4.92
C ASP A 11 -8.50 -0.91 -6.37
N PHE A 12 -8.05 0.33 -6.52
CA PHE A 12 -7.72 0.92 -7.82
C PHE A 12 -6.65 2.01 -7.71
N GLY A 13 -6.06 2.40 -8.84
CA GLY A 13 -5.13 3.53 -8.93
C GLY A 13 -3.66 3.20 -8.64
N LYS A 14 -3.36 2.00 -8.13
CA LYS A 14 -1.98 1.55 -7.84
C LYS A 14 -1.03 1.63 -9.04
N LEU A 15 -1.51 1.32 -10.25
CA LEU A 15 -0.67 1.30 -11.45
C LEU A 15 -0.01 2.66 -11.74
N ALA A 16 -0.77 3.75 -11.62
CA ALA A 16 -0.26 5.10 -11.84
C ALA A 16 0.74 5.52 -10.75
N LEU A 17 0.54 5.05 -9.51
CA LEU A 17 1.44 5.31 -8.39
C LEU A 17 2.79 4.60 -8.59
N VAL A 18 2.77 3.32 -8.93
CA VAL A 18 3.97 2.48 -9.09
C VAL A 18 4.81 2.90 -10.28
N ASN A 19 4.18 3.19 -11.42
CA ASN A 19 4.89 3.49 -12.66
C ASN A 19 5.19 4.97 -12.87
N ASP A 20 4.84 5.83 -11.91
CA ASP A 20 4.91 7.29 -12.04
C ASP A 20 4.32 7.80 -13.38
N ALA A 21 3.15 7.28 -13.74
CA ALA A 21 2.53 7.46 -15.05
C ALA A 21 1.11 8.05 -14.94
N PRO A 22 0.58 8.68 -16.01
CA PRO A 22 -0.81 9.14 -16.03
C PRO A 22 -1.84 8.02 -15.79
N ARG A 23 -3.03 8.40 -15.31
CA ARG A 23 -4.13 7.44 -15.12
C ARG A 23 -4.57 6.84 -16.45
N ALA A 24 -4.60 5.51 -16.51
CA ALA A 24 -5.05 4.76 -17.69
C ALA A 24 -6.57 4.80 -17.88
N ALA A 25 -7.33 5.11 -16.83
CA ALA A 25 -8.78 5.21 -16.87
C ALA A 25 -9.30 6.25 -15.85
N SER A 26 -10.48 6.78 -16.12
CA SER A 26 -11.25 7.58 -15.15
C SER A 26 -12.09 6.66 -14.25
N ILE A 27 -12.22 7.03 -12.98
CA ILE A 27 -13.12 6.37 -12.03
C ILE A 27 -14.29 7.32 -11.76
N VAL A 28 -15.51 6.79 -11.84
CA VAL A 28 -16.76 7.52 -11.64
C VAL A 28 -17.63 6.69 -10.71
N LEU A 29 -18.30 7.35 -9.76
CA LEU A 29 -19.23 6.68 -8.86
C LEU A 29 -20.37 6.05 -9.65
N ARG A 30 -20.67 4.79 -9.35
CA ARG A 30 -21.77 4.07 -9.99
C ARG A 30 -23.09 4.26 -9.24
N GLU A 31 -23.01 4.49 -7.94
CA GLU A 31 -24.13 4.67 -7.03
C GLU A 31 -23.80 5.74 -5.97
N ASP A 32 -24.82 6.24 -5.30
CA ASP A 32 -24.68 7.24 -4.24
C ASP A 32 -24.09 6.63 -2.96
N ASN A 33 -23.60 7.48 -2.06
CA ASN A 33 -23.07 7.09 -0.74
C ASN A 33 -21.92 6.06 -0.74
N CYS A 34 -21.05 6.10 -1.75
CA CYS A 34 -19.81 5.32 -1.75
C CYS A 34 -18.78 5.89 -0.76
N HIS A 35 -18.12 5.00 -0.01
CA HIS A 35 -17.05 5.35 0.93
C HIS A 35 -15.73 4.71 0.50
N PHE A 36 -14.63 5.44 0.63
CA PHE A 36 -13.31 4.97 0.21
C PHE A 36 -12.27 5.26 1.29
N LEU A 37 -11.35 4.32 1.46
CA LEU A 37 -10.06 4.60 2.09
C LEU A 37 -9.10 5.08 1.00
N ARG A 38 -8.33 6.12 1.31
CA ARG A 38 -7.35 6.69 0.38
C ARG A 38 -5.98 6.71 1.04
N VAL A 39 -4.97 6.31 0.27
CA VAL A 39 -3.56 6.48 0.62
C VAL A 39 -2.95 7.38 -0.45
N ASP A 40 -2.33 8.48 -0.01
CA ASP A 40 -1.71 9.43 -0.93
C ASP A 40 -0.34 8.91 -1.41
N LYS A 41 0.16 9.43 -2.54
CA LYS A 41 1.36 8.90 -3.21
C LYS A 41 2.59 8.88 -2.30
N GLU A 42 2.77 9.91 -1.48
CA GLU A 42 3.89 9.99 -0.53
C GLU A 42 3.83 8.85 0.50
N ASP A 43 2.65 8.65 1.11
CA ASP A 43 2.43 7.60 2.09
C ASP A 43 2.55 6.21 1.46
N PHE A 44 1.99 6.02 0.26
CA PHE A 44 2.10 4.78 -0.49
C PHE A 44 3.56 4.41 -0.76
N ASN A 45 4.36 5.37 -1.22
CA ASN A 45 5.79 5.18 -1.49
C ASN A 45 6.57 4.93 -0.20
N ARG A 46 6.26 5.64 0.89
CA ARG A 46 6.90 5.43 2.20
C ARG A 46 6.62 4.02 2.71
N ILE A 47 5.36 3.59 2.70
CA ILE A 47 4.96 2.26 3.16
C ILE A 47 5.62 1.17 2.32
N LEU A 48 5.61 1.27 0.99
CA LEU A 48 6.28 0.29 0.14
C LEU A 48 7.79 0.25 0.39
N ARG A 49 8.44 1.42 0.49
CA ARG A 49 9.87 1.51 0.82
C ARG A 49 10.18 0.92 2.17
N ASP A 50 9.34 1.13 3.17
CA ASP A 50 9.53 0.55 4.50
C ASP A 50 9.35 -0.97 4.44
N VAL A 51 8.40 -1.49 3.66
CA VAL A 51 8.23 -2.94 3.45
C VAL A 51 9.45 -3.55 2.73
N GLU A 52 9.97 -2.90 1.69
CA GLU A 52 11.19 -3.32 1.00
C GLU A 52 12.44 -3.18 1.87
N ALA A 53 12.58 -2.08 2.61
CA ALA A 53 13.69 -1.84 3.54
C ALA A 53 13.67 -2.84 4.70
N ASN A 54 12.49 -3.35 5.08
CA ASN A 54 12.34 -4.43 6.04
C ASN A 54 12.59 -5.82 5.43
N THR A 55 12.72 -5.94 4.11
CA THR A 55 12.88 -7.21 3.40
C THR A 55 14.23 -7.29 2.70
N VAL A 56 15.19 -8.01 3.27
CA VAL A 56 16.48 -8.28 2.63
C VAL A 56 16.34 -9.52 1.75
N ARG A 57 16.68 -9.40 0.46
CA ARG A 57 16.71 -10.52 -0.49
C ARG A 57 18.15 -10.79 -0.91
N LEU A 58 18.61 -12.02 -0.72
CA LEU A 58 19.89 -12.49 -1.26
C LEU A 58 19.61 -13.22 -2.59
N LYS A 59 20.37 -12.85 -3.63
CA LYS A 59 20.28 -13.46 -4.95
C LYS A 59 21.56 -14.19 -5.32
N GLU A 60 21.42 -15.37 -5.91
CA GLU A 60 22.49 -16.08 -6.62
C GLU A 60 22.01 -16.39 -8.04
N HIS A 61 22.83 -16.11 -9.06
CA HIS A 61 22.46 -16.28 -10.47
C HIS A 61 21.11 -15.64 -10.85
N ASP A 62 20.86 -14.41 -10.37
CA ASP A 62 19.59 -13.67 -10.52
C ASP A 62 18.34 -14.34 -9.93
N GLN A 63 18.48 -15.43 -9.17
CA GLN A 63 17.40 -16.08 -8.43
C GLN A 63 17.43 -15.69 -6.96
N ASP A 64 16.26 -15.36 -6.39
CA ASP A 64 16.11 -15.12 -4.94
C ASP A 64 16.32 -16.44 -4.18
N VAL A 65 17.41 -16.55 -3.42
CA VAL A 65 17.76 -17.76 -2.64
C VAL A 65 17.41 -17.62 -1.16
N LEU A 66 17.32 -16.39 -0.64
CA LEU A 66 16.91 -16.14 0.74
C LEU A 66 16.16 -14.81 0.84
N VAL A 67 15.02 -14.82 1.54
CA VAL A 67 14.23 -13.62 1.86
C VAL A 67 14.11 -13.49 3.37
N LEU A 68 14.63 -12.40 3.91
CA LEU A 68 14.61 -12.07 5.34
C LEU A 68 13.67 -10.88 5.55
N GLN A 69 12.61 -11.05 6.33
CA GLN A 69 11.69 -9.97 6.66
C GLN A 69 11.82 -9.59 8.14
N LYS A 70 12.09 -8.31 8.42
CA LYS A 70 12.09 -7.78 9.79
C LYS A 70 10.64 -7.67 10.26
N SER A 71 10.30 -8.43 11.30
CA SER A 71 8.99 -8.30 11.97
C SER A 71 8.90 -6.93 12.65
N LEU A 72 8.07 -6.04 12.10
CA LEU A 72 7.68 -4.81 12.79
C LEU A 72 6.81 -5.20 13.98
N ARG A 73 7.38 -5.18 15.19
CA ARG A 73 6.56 -5.11 16.40
C ARG A 73 6.11 -3.65 16.53
N PRO A 74 4.82 -3.33 16.68
CA PRO A 74 4.42 -1.96 16.93
C PRO A 74 5.09 -1.54 18.24
N SER A 75 5.94 -0.52 18.17
CA SER A 75 6.53 0.08 19.35
C SER A 75 5.39 0.72 20.15
N SER A 76 4.97 0.06 21.23
CA SER A 76 4.02 0.57 22.21
C SER A 76 4.53 1.90 22.77
N HIS A 77 4.19 3.02 22.13
CA HIS A 77 4.38 4.35 22.67
C HIS A 77 3.00 4.90 23.04
N GLY A 78 2.43 4.30 24.08
CA GLY A 78 1.35 4.87 24.86
C GLY A 78 1.92 5.17 26.24
N ASN A 79 2.44 6.39 26.43
CA ASN A 79 2.79 6.89 27.74
C ASN A 79 1.48 7.15 28.50
N ILE A 80 1.04 6.19 29.32
CA ILE A 80 0.02 6.43 30.34
C ILE A 80 0.69 6.19 31.70
N PRO A 81 1.10 7.25 32.42
CA PRO A 81 1.28 7.12 33.85
C PRO A 81 -0.12 7.09 34.47
N ALA A 82 -0.48 5.95 35.03
CA ALA A 82 -1.56 5.87 35.99
C ALA A 82 -1.16 6.67 37.23
N HIS A 83 -1.86 7.77 37.53
CA HIS A 83 -1.86 8.37 38.86
C HIS A 83 -3.23 9.00 39.13
N PHE A 84 -3.92 8.38 40.09
CA PHE A 84 -5.07 8.79 40.92
C PHE A 84 -5.95 9.96 40.47
#